data_AF-A0A6A8HHE5-F1
#
_entry.id   AF-A0A6A8HHE5-F1
#
_cell.length_a   1.000
_cell.length_b   1.000
_cell.length_c   1.000
_cell.angle_alpha   90.00
_cell.angle_beta   90.00
_cell.angle_gamma   90.00
#
_symmetry.space_group_name_H-M   'P 1'
#
loop_
_entity.id
_entity.type
_entity.pdbx_description
1 polymer ?
#
loop_
_entity_poly.entity_id
_entity_poly.type
_entity_poly.pdbx_seq_one_letter_code
_entity_poly.pdbx_strand_id
1 'polypeptide(L)'
;MARLRRILPIILMIWPYVFFVHEYFEYKNAHNFFTLYVILTIVVYVLNIVNALTYPKDKVNDLAFYDMLIKFVHIPFFLLIFGIGLLLLFAMVVPALIFFSPLMIMILAIIDYLLMITSSMYGISAVVRLEQSGRLEKGKGLIYIVLHLAFVVDFLSAVSLYRRVRRN
;
A
#
# COMPACT_ATOMS: atom_id res chain seq x y z
N MET A 1 6.37 -22.77 2.87
CA MET A 1 6.26 -21.83 1.72
C MET A 1 4.83 -21.32 1.49
N ALA A 2 3.85 -22.17 1.13
CA ALA A 2 2.50 -21.71 0.75
C ALA A 2 1.76 -20.88 1.83
N ARG A 3 1.90 -21.24 3.11
CA ARG A 3 1.28 -20.53 4.24
C ARG A 3 1.87 -19.11 4.41
N LEU A 4 3.19 -18.97 4.31
CA LEU A 4 3.88 -17.68 4.43
C LEU A 4 3.43 -16.66 3.38
N ARG A 5 3.22 -17.12 2.14
CA ARG A 5 2.77 -16.27 1.02
C ARG A 5 1.40 -15.61 1.23
N ARG A 6 0.55 -16.24 2.04
CA ARG A 6 -0.78 -15.73 2.42
C ARG A 6 -0.74 -14.85 3.66
N ILE A 7 0.23 -15.09 4.55
CA ILE A 7 0.40 -14.33 5.79
C ILE A 7 0.98 -12.94 5.49
N LEU A 8 1.96 -12.83 4.59
CA LEU A 8 2.60 -11.56 4.25
C LEU A 8 1.63 -10.43 3.83
N PRO A 9 0.67 -10.65 2.90
CA PRO A 9 -0.31 -9.62 2.56
C PRO A 9 -1.24 -9.28 3.75
N ILE A 10 -1.54 -10.23 4.64
CA ILE A 10 -2.32 -9.97 5.85
C ILE A 10 -1.53 -9.11 6.84
N ILE A 11 -0.23 -9.39 7.02
CA ILE A 11 0.66 -8.53 7.81
C ILE A 11 0.64 -7.12 7.23
N LEU A 12 0.77 -6.97 5.91
CA LEU A 12 0.75 -5.65 5.25
C LEU A 12 -0.58 -4.91 5.47
N MET A 13 -1.72 -5.61 5.48
CA MET A 13 -3.04 -5.01 5.78
C MET A 13 -3.07 -4.35 7.15
N ILE A 14 -2.53 -5.02 8.16
CA ILE A 14 -2.62 -4.61 9.57
C ILE A 14 -1.48 -3.64 9.93
N TRP A 15 -0.33 -3.74 9.26
CA TRP A 15 0.91 -3.04 9.61
C TRP A 15 0.76 -1.53 9.89
N PRO A 16 0.09 -0.73 9.04
CA PRO A 16 -0.04 0.71 9.27
C PRO A 16 -0.80 1.06 10.55
N TYR A 17 -1.64 0.15 11.03
CA TYR A 17 -2.45 0.32 12.24
C TYR A 17 -1.68 0.00 13.53
N VAL A 18 -0.63 -0.82 13.44
CA VAL A 18 0.19 -1.22 14.60
C VAL A 18 0.82 0.00 15.26
N PHE A 19 1.24 0.98 14.46
CA PHE A 19 1.81 2.23 14.95
C PHE A 19 0.86 2.97 15.91
N PHE A 20 -0.40 3.14 15.51
CA PHE A 20 -1.40 3.85 16.31
C PHE A 20 -1.77 3.10 17.59
N VAL A 21 -1.84 1.76 17.53
CA VAL A 21 -2.14 0.95 18.71
C VAL A 21 -1.04 1.10 19.75
N HIS A 22 0.23 1.04 19.36
CA HIS A 22 1.34 1.20 20.31
C HIS A 22 1.35 2.59 20.95
N GLU A 23 1.21 3.64 20.14
CA GLU A 23 1.21 5.03 20.62
C GLU A 23 0.08 5.31 21.63
N TYR A 24 -1.06 4.60 21.49
CA TYR A 24 -2.17 4.69 22.43
C TYR A 24 -1.87 4.07 23.81
N PHE A 25 -1.05 3.01 23.89
CA PHE A 25 -0.84 2.26 25.14
C PHE A 25 0.50 2.50 25.84
N GLU A 26 1.59 2.82 25.13
CA GLU A 26 2.95 2.80 25.70
C GLU A 26 3.80 4.05 25.39
N TYR A 27 3.37 5.22 25.88
CA TYR A 27 4.09 6.48 25.68
C TYR A 27 5.52 6.51 26.28
N LYS A 28 5.81 5.69 27.31
CA LYS A 28 7.10 5.72 28.04
C LYS A 28 8.32 5.23 27.24
N ASN A 29 8.12 4.47 26.16
CA ASN A 29 9.20 3.90 25.33
C ASN A 29 9.14 4.32 23.86
N ALA A 30 8.46 5.43 23.56
CA ALA A 30 8.10 5.84 22.19
C ALA A 30 9.29 5.89 21.21
N HIS A 31 10.47 6.36 21.63
CA HIS A 31 11.62 6.49 20.72
C HIS A 31 12.21 5.15 20.26
N ASN A 32 12.37 4.19 21.19
CA ASN A 32 12.88 2.86 20.87
C ASN A 32 11.90 2.10 19.98
N PHE A 33 10.60 2.23 20.27
CA PHE A 33 9.56 1.63 19.45
C PHE A 33 9.53 2.23 18.04
N PHE A 34 9.56 3.57 17.91
CA PHE A 34 9.54 4.23 16.61
C PHE A 34 10.67 3.75 15.71
N THR A 35 11.90 3.68 16.24
CA THR A 35 13.07 3.22 15.51
C THR A 35 12.89 1.76 15.05
N LEU A 36 12.44 0.89 15.95
CA LEU A 36 12.16 -0.52 15.62
C LEU A 36 11.04 -0.66 14.57
N TYR A 37 9.97 0.13 14.70
CA TYR A 37 8.84 0.14 13.78
C TYR A 37 9.28 0.54 12.37
N VAL A 38 10.13 1.55 12.22
CA VAL A 38 10.67 1.96 10.92
C VAL A 38 11.49 0.84 10.28
N ILE A 39 12.40 0.21 11.05
CA ILE A 39 13.20 -0.92 10.55
C ILE A 39 12.30 -2.07 10.11
N LEU A 40 11.33 -2.45 10.93
CA LEU A 40 10.39 -3.53 10.61
C LEU A 40 9.48 -3.17 9.44
N THR A 41 9.12 -1.90 9.25
CA THR A 41 8.35 -1.44 8.08
C THR A 41 9.10 -1.73 6.79
N ILE A 42 10.40 -1.42 6.75
CA ILE A 42 11.25 -1.73 5.59
C ILE A 42 11.26 -3.24 5.33
N VAL A 43 11.42 -4.05 6.38
CA VAL A 43 11.40 -5.51 6.27
C VAL A 43 10.05 -6.02 5.73
N VAL A 44 8.93 -5.54 6.28
CA VAL A 44 7.58 -5.92 5.85
C VAL A 44 7.36 -5.55 4.39
N TYR A 45 7.80 -4.36 3.96
CA TYR A 45 7.64 -3.91 2.58
C TYR A 45 8.46 -4.76 1.62
N VAL A 46 9.75 -4.96 1.89
CA VAL A 46 10.64 -5.79 1.07
C VAL A 46 10.09 -7.22 0.95
N LEU A 47 9.68 -7.82 2.07
CA LEU A 47 9.11 -9.17 2.05
C LEU A 47 7.81 -9.24 1.23
N ASN A 48 6.95 -8.23 1.29
CA ASN A 48 5.73 -8.18 0.50
C ASN A 48 6.00 -8.00 -1.00
N ILE A 49 6.95 -7.14 -1.36
CA ILE A 49 7.38 -6.95 -2.75
C ILE A 49 7.92 -8.27 -3.31
N VAL A 50 8.85 -8.92 -2.58
CA VAL A 50 9.41 -10.23 -2.97
C VAL A 50 8.31 -11.29 -3.07
N ASN A 51 7.36 -11.29 -2.13
CA ASN A 51 6.24 -12.25 -2.15
C ASN A 51 5.35 -12.07 -3.39
N ALA A 52 5.01 -10.83 -3.75
CA ALA A 52 4.21 -10.52 -4.92
C ALA A 52 4.91 -10.96 -6.21
N LEU A 53 6.19 -10.60 -6.36
CA LEU A 53 6.99 -10.95 -7.53
C LEU A 53 7.16 -12.47 -7.70
N THR A 54 7.42 -13.18 -6.60
CA THR A 54 7.70 -14.63 -6.61
C THR A 54 6.46 -15.51 -6.44
N TYR A 55 5.25 -14.94 -6.40
CA TYR A 55 4.00 -15.69 -6.19
C TYR A 55 3.84 -16.81 -7.25
N PRO A 56 3.12 -17.92 -7.02
CA PRO A 56 2.94 -18.96 -8.05
C PRO A 56 2.16 -18.47 -9.28
N LYS A 57 2.64 -18.78 -10.50
CA LYS A 57 2.08 -18.26 -11.77
C LYS A 57 0.62 -18.69 -12.00
N ASP A 58 0.24 -19.86 -11.50
CA ASP A 58 -1.10 -20.43 -11.53
C ASP A 58 -2.09 -19.71 -10.59
N LYS A 59 -1.60 -18.88 -9.67
CA LYS A 59 -2.40 -18.20 -8.63
C LYS A 59 -2.57 -16.70 -8.87
N VAL A 60 -2.81 -16.31 -10.11
CA VAL A 60 -3.08 -14.90 -10.48
C VAL A 60 -4.32 -14.37 -9.76
N ASN A 61 -5.33 -15.21 -9.55
CA ASN A 61 -6.56 -14.85 -8.84
C ASN A 61 -6.28 -14.41 -7.39
N ASP A 62 -5.37 -15.11 -6.70
CA ASP A 62 -4.95 -14.75 -5.34
C ASP A 62 -4.25 -13.38 -5.34
N LEU A 63 -3.36 -13.12 -6.31
CA LEU A 63 -2.66 -11.83 -6.41
C LEU A 63 -3.63 -10.66 -6.59
N ALA A 64 -4.55 -10.78 -7.55
CA ALA A 64 -5.55 -9.73 -7.80
C ALA A 64 -6.52 -9.58 -6.60
N PHE A 65 -6.82 -10.67 -5.89
CA PHE A 65 -7.62 -10.62 -4.68
C PHE A 65 -6.89 -9.87 -3.54
N TYR A 66 -5.62 -10.22 -3.28
CA TYR A 66 -4.85 -9.57 -2.22
C TYR A 66 -4.58 -8.10 -2.53
N ASP A 67 -4.28 -7.75 -3.77
CA ASP A 67 -4.13 -6.37 -4.23
C ASP A 67 -5.37 -5.52 -3.89
N MET A 68 -6.56 -6.00 -4.27
CA MET A 68 -7.83 -5.34 -3.95
C MET A 68 -8.08 -5.28 -2.44
N LEU A 69 -7.86 -6.38 -1.71
CA LEU A 69 -8.16 -6.47 -0.28
C LEU A 69 -7.24 -5.59 0.56
N ILE A 70 -5.94 -5.54 0.25
CA ILE A 70 -4.97 -4.66 0.93
C ILE A 70 -5.41 -3.21 0.79
N LYS A 71 -5.67 -2.76 -0.44
CA LYS A 71 -6.08 -1.37 -0.70
C LYS A 71 -7.39 -1.02 -0.01
N PHE A 72 -8.37 -1.93 -0.02
CA PHE A 72 -9.63 -1.73 0.70
C PHE A 72 -9.41 -1.54 2.20
N VAL A 73 -8.59 -2.38 2.82
CA VAL A 73 -8.26 -2.29 4.25
C VAL A 73 -7.45 -1.03 4.56
N HIS A 74 -6.67 -0.50 3.63
CA HIS A 74 -5.88 0.73 3.83
C HIS A 74 -6.65 2.03 3.58
N ILE A 75 -7.90 1.99 3.07
CA ILE A 75 -8.72 3.19 2.86
C ILE A 75 -8.81 4.07 4.12
N PRO A 76 -9.13 3.54 5.33
CA PRO A 76 -9.20 4.37 6.54
C PRO A 76 -7.87 5.03 6.88
N PHE A 77 -6.76 4.31 6.72
CA PHE A 77 -5.42 4.83 6.93
C PHE A 77 -5.11 6.00 5.98
N PHE A 78 -5.31 5.80 4.68
CA PHE A 78 -5.08 6.84 3.67
C PHE A 78 -5.97 8.07 3.88
N LEU A 79 -7.24 7.89 4.25
CA LEU A 79 -8.13 9.01 4.57
C LEU A 79 -7.69 9.77 5.81
N LEU A 80 -7.17 9.07 6.83
CA LEU A 80 -6.66 9.69 8.05
C LEU A 80 -5.41 10.54 7.76
N ILE A 81 -4.43 10.00 7.03
CA ILE A 81 -3.22 10.72 6.65
C ILE A 81 -3.55 11.92 5.75
N PHE A 82 -4.43 11.73 4.76
CA PHE A 82 -4.93 12.81 3.91
C PHE A 82 -5.63 13.91 4.72
N GLY A 83 -6.47 13.53 5.70
CA GLY A 83 -7.14 14.47 6.60
C GLY A 83 -6.16 15.27 7.45
N ILE A 84 -5.12 14.63 8.00
CA ILE A 84 -4.04 15.31 8.74
C ILE A 84 -3.30 16.29 7.82
N GLY A 85 -2.98 15.87 6.59
CA GLY A 85 -2.35 16.75 5.59
C GLY A 85 -3.21 17.98 5.28
N LEU A 86 -4.52 17.81 5.14
CA LEU A 86 -5.46 18.90 4.92
C LEU A 86 -5.52 19.87 6.12
N LEU A 87 -5.53 19.33 7.36
CA LEU A 87 -5.48 20.15 8.57
C LEU A 87 -4.17 20.95 8.65
N LEU A 88 -3.03 20.34 8.34
CA LEU A 88 -1.73 21.01 8.30
C LEU A 88 -1.71 22.14 7.27
N LEU A 89 -2.37 21.94 6.12
CA LEU A 89 -2.51 22.94 5.07
C LEU A 89 -3.34 24.15 5.55
N PHE A 90 -4.47 23.92 6.23
CA PHE A 90 -5.26 25.02 6.80
C PHE A 90 -4.56 25.71 7.98
N ALA A 91 -3.71 24.98 8.72
CA ALA A 91 -2.97 25.54 9.84
C ALA A 91 -1.83 26.50 9.42
N MET A 92 -1.49 26.59 8.13
CA MET A 92 -0.48 27.50 7.60
C MET A 92 -0.82 28.99 7.77
N VAL A 93 -2.03 29.32 8.22
CA VAL A 93 -2.39 30.68 8.65
C VAL A 93 -1.56 31.15 9.86
N VAL A 94 -0.98 30.22 10.63
CA VAL A 94 -0.09 30.51 11.75
C VAL A 94 1.36 30.67 11.21
N PRO A 95 2.05 31.80 11.47
CA PRO A 95 3.38 32.06 10.91
C PRO A 95 4.42 30.96 11.15
N ALA A 96 4.40 30.33 12.33
CA ALA A 96 5.30 29.23 12.66
C ALA A 96 5.08 27.97 11.82
N LEU A 97 3.88 27.78 11.27
CA LEU A 97 3.48 26.57 10.53
C LEU A 97 3.68 26.69 9.01
N ILE A 98 3.97 27.89 8.50
CA ILE A 98 4.21 28.12 7.06
C ILE A 98 5.32 27.22 6.51
N PHE A 99 6.39 26.99 7.29
CA PHE A 99 7.51 26.14 6.88
C PHE A 99 7.42 24.71 7.41
N PHE A 100 6.82 24.53 8.59
CA PHE A 100 6.70 23.22 9.21
C PHE A 100 5.64 22.33 8.53
N SER A 101 4.47 22.90 8.22
CA SER A 101 3.38 22.15 7.60
C SER A 101 3.74 21.54 6.23
N PRO A 102 4.38 22.25 5.28
CA PRO A 102 4.76 21.65 4.00
C PRO A 102 5.74 20.49 4.17
N LEU A 103 6.70 20.61 5.09
CA LEU A 103 7.65 19.55 5.40
C LEU A 103 6.93 18.30 5.92
N MET A 104 5.98 18.47 6.84
CA MET A 104 5.20 17.37 7.39
C MET A 104 4.27 16.74 6.34
N ILE A 105 3.60 17.54 5.52
CA ILE A 105 2.76 17.05 4.41
C ILE A 105 3.60 16.21 3.44
N MET A 106 4.81 16.66 3.12
CA MET A 106 5.72 15.90 2.25
C MET A 106 6.10 14.55 2.86
N ILE A 107 6.43 14.50 4.16
CA ILE A 107 6.75 13.25 4.87
C ILE A 107 5.55 12.30 4.85
N LEU A 108 4.35 12.80 5.17
CA LEU A 108 3.11 12.03 5.15
C LEU A 108 2.81 11.46 3.76
N ALA A 109 2.97 12.28 2.71
CA ALA A 109 2.79 11.86 1.33
C ALA A 109 3.78 10.76 0.92
N ILE A 110 5.04 10.86 1.35
CA ILE A 110 6.05 9.82 1.11
C ILE A 110 5.64 8.50 1.78
N ILE A 111 5.18 8.55 3.04
CA ILE A 111 4.74 7.36 3.78
C ILE A 111 3.57 6.68 3.05
N ASP A 112 2.55 7.45 2.67
CA ASP A 112 1.39 6.94 1.93
C ASP A 112 1.80 6.34 0.58
N TYR A 113 2.68 7.02 -0.15
CA TYR A 113 3.11 6.57 -1.46
C TYR A 113 3.93 5.28 -1.39
N LEU A 114 4.79 5.13 -0.37
CA LEU A 114 5.55 3.90 -0.16
C LEU A 114 4.64 2.72 0.21
N LEU A 115 3.62 2.94 1.05
CA LEU A 115 2.61 1.93 1.37
C LEU A 115 1.81 1.53 0.11
N MET A 116 1.38 2.54 -0.66
CA MET A 116 0.64 2.36 -1.90
C MET A 116 1.44 1.53 -2.91
N ILE A 117 2.69 1.91 -3.24
CA ILE A 117 3.54 1.14 -4.17
C ILE A 117 3.72 -0.29 -3.70
N THR A 118 3.99 -0.49 -2.40
CA THR A 118 4.20 -1.82 -1.83
C THR A 118 2.97 -2.70 -2.03
N SER A 119 1.77 -2.17 -1.76
CA SER A 119 0.51 -2.88 -2.00
C SER A 119 0.27 -3.15 -3.49
N SER A 120 0.55 -2.17 -4.36
CA SER A 120 0.38 -2.23 -5.81
C SER A 120 1.24 -3.31 -6.49
N MET A 121 2.31 -3.78 -5.84
CA MET A 121 3.13 -4.87 -6.40
C MET A 121 2.33 -6.16 -6.58
N TYR A 122 1.30 -6.40 -5.78
CA TYR A 122 0.40 -7.55 -5.97
C TYR A 122 -0.39 -7.41 -7.28
N GLY A 123 -0.96 -6.24 -7.55
CA GLY A 123 -1.67 -5.93 -8.79
C GLY A 123 -0.78 -5.94 -10.02
N ILE A 124 0.39 -5.29 -9.95
CA ILE A 124 1.39 -5.29 -11.03
C ILE A 124 1.83 -6.72 -11.36
N SER A 125 2.10 -7.54 -10.33
CA SER A 125 2.47 -8.94 -10.54
C SER A 125 1.35 -9.75 -11.19
N ALA A 126 0.08 -9.47 -10.86
CA ALA A 126 -1.06 -10.10 -11.53
C ALA A 126 -1.16 -9.67 -13.00
N VAL A 127 -1.00 -8.38 -13.31
CA VAL A 127 -1.02 -7.84 -14.68
C VAL A 127 0.04 -8.52 -15.55
N VAL A 128 1.30 -8.55 -15.10
CA VAL A 128 2.40 -9.18 -15.84
C VAL A 128 2.11 -10.64 -16.17
N ARG A 129 1.49 -11.38 -15.24
CA ARG A 129 1.15 -12.80 -15.45
C ARG A 129 -0.02 -12.99 -16.40
N LEU A 130 -1.00 -12.08 -16.38
CA LEU A 130 -2.10 -12.10 -17.34
C LEU A 130 -1.59 -11.83 -18.75
N GLU A 131 -0.64 -10.91 -18.91
CA GLU A 131 0.00 -10.67 -20.20
C GLU A 131 0.81 -11.88 -20.67
N GLN A 132 1.63 -12.47 -19.78
CA GLN A 132 2.41 -13.67 -20.10
C GLN A 132 1.56 -14.89 -20.47
N SER A 133 0.35 -14.99 -19.92
CA SER A 133 -0.60 -16.07 -20.24
C SER A 133 -1.51 -15.76 -21.42
N GLY A 134 -1.36 -14.61 -22.09
CA GLY A 134 -2.22 -14.19 -23.19
C GLY A 134 -3.64 -13.81 -22.78
N ARG A 135 -3.94 -13.76 -21.48
CA ARG A 135 -5.26 -13.36 -20.92
C ARG A 135 -5.44 -11.85 -20.86
N LEU A 136 -4.40 -11.08 -21.18
CA LEU A 136 -4.40 -9.62 -21.26
C LEU A 136 -3.51 -9.14 -22.42
N GLU A 137 -4.02 -8.23 -23.25
CA GLU A 137 -3.23 -7.57 -24.28
C GLU A 137 -2.19 -6.63 -23.65
N LYS A 138 -0.98 -6.59 -24.22
CA LYS A 138 0.14 -5.77 -23.72
C LYS A 138 -0.17 -4.29 -23.55
N GLY A 139 -0.97 -3.71 -24.44
CA GLY A 139 -1.39 -2.29 -24.32
C GLY A 139 -2.29 -2.04 -23.11
N LYS A 140 -3.12 -3.02 -22.75
CA LYS A 140 -4.04 -2.91 -21.60
C LYS A 140 -3.32 -3.09 -20.27
N GLY A 141 -2.25 -3.90 -20.20
CA GLY A 141 -1.50 -4.06 -18.95
C GLY A 141 -0.67 -2.85 -18.58
N LEU A 142 -0.10 -2.12 -19.56
CA LEU A 142 0.55 -0.83 -19.29
C LEU A 142 -0.39 0.16 -18.60
N ILE A 143 -1.65 0.23 -19.06
CA ILE A 143 -2.68 1.07 -18.43
C ILE A 143 -2.87 0.66 -16.97
N TYR A 144 -3.05 -0.64 -16.68
CA TYR A 144 -3.16 -1.10 -15.29
C TYR A 144 -1.94 -0.73 -14.45
N ILE A 145 -0.72 -0.87 -14.96
CA ILE A 145 0.50 -0.53 -14.22
C ILE A 145 0.51 0.96 -13.87
N VAL A 146 0.22 1.85 -14.83
CA VAL A 146 0.14 3.29 -14.58
C VAL A 146 -0.94 3.62 -13.55
N LEU A 147 -2.11 3.01 -13.67
CA LEU A 147 -3.21 3.22 -12.70
C LEU A 147 -2.84 2.75 -11.29
N HIS A 148 -2.05 1.68 -11.14
CA HIS A 148 -1.57 1.21 -9.83
C HIS A 148 -0.53 2.13 -9.17
N LEU A 149 0.04 3.08 -9.92
CA LEU A 149 0.98 4.08 -9.42
C LEU A 149 0.31 5.43 -9.11
N ALA A 150 -1.00 5.56 -9.39
CA ALA A 150 -1.76 6.78 -9.16
C ALA A 150 -2.68 6.61 -7.93
N PHE A 151 -2.45 7.43 -6.91
CA PHE A 151 -3.25 7.44 -5.68
C PHE A 151 -4.75 7.60 -5.96
N VAL A 152 -5.61 6.93 -5.18
CA VAL A 152 -7.08 6.77 -5.37
C VAL A 152 -7.44 5.87 -6.56
N VAL A 153 -6.82 6.10 -7.70
CA VAL A 153 -7.09 5.37 -8.95
C VAL A 153 -6.57 3.93 -8.86
N ASP A 154 -5.52 3.71 -8.08
CA ASP A 154 -4.93 2.41 -7.78
C ASP A 154 -5.94 1.43 -7.16
N PHE A 155 -6.82 1.89 -6.27
CA PHE A 155 -7.90 1.07 -5.73
C PHE A 155 -8.92 0.66 -6.79
N LEU A 156 -9.34 1.61 -7.64
CA LEU A 156 -10.28 1.33 -8.73
C LEU A 156 -9.67 0.35 -9.74
N SER A 157 -8.37 0.51 -10.01
CA SER A 157 -7.57 -0.39 -10.85
C SER A 157 -7.56 -1.81 -10.29
N ALA A 158 -7.30 -1.97 -8.99
CA ALA A 158 -7.30 -3.26 -8.30
C ALA A 158 -8.68 -3.96 -8.34
N VAL A 159 -9.76 -3.22 -8.09
CA VAL A 159 -11.13 -3.75 -8.19
C VAL A 159 -11.45 -4.18 -9.62
N SER A 160 -11.10 -3.38 -10.61
CA SER A 160 -11.28 -3.70 -12.03
C SER A 160 -10.49 -4.95 -12.44
N LEU A 161 -9.23 -5.03 -12.01
CA LEU A 161 -8.34 -6.15 -12.27
C LEU A 161 -8.89 -7.45 -11.65
N TYR A 162 -9.29 -7.42 -10.38
CA TYR A 162 -9.88 -8.57 -9.71
C TYR A 162 -11.16 -9.07 -10.41
N ARG A 163 -12.06 -8.14 -10.79
CA ARG A 163 -13.28 -8.48 -11.55
C ARG A 163 -12.96 -9.15 -12.89
N ARG A 164 -11.95 -8.65 -13.61
CA ARG A 164 -11.50 -9.25 -14.88
C ARG A 164 -10.98 -10.66 -14.68
N VAL A 165 -10.11 -10.85 -13.69
CA VAL A 165 -9.50 -12.13 -13.38
C VAL A 165 -10.53 -13.19 -12.96
N ARG A 166 -11.63 -12.77 -12.30
CA ARG A 166 -12.72 -13.66 -11.89
C ARG A 166 -13.71 -14.02 -13.01
N ARG A 167 -13.79 -13.21 -14.06
CA ARG A 167 -14.69 -13.45 -15.21
C ARG A 167 -14.07 -14.36 -16.28
N ASN A 168 -12.73 -14.48 -16.30
CA ASN A 168 -11.96 -15.30 -17.23
C ASN A 168 -11.55 -16.62 -16.58
#